data_AF-A0A919HZN2-F1
#
_entry.id   AF-A0A919HZN2-F1
#
_cell.length_a   1.000
_cell.length_b   1.000
_cell.length_c   1.000
_cell.angle_alpha   90.00
_cell.angle_beta   90.00
_cell.angle_gamma   90.00
#
_symmetry.space_group_name_H-M   'P 1'
#
loop_
_entity.id
_entity.type
_entity.pdbx_description
1 polymer ?
#
loop_
_entity_poly.entity_id
_entity_poly.type
_entity_poly.pdbx_seq_one_letter_code
_entity_poly.pdbx_strand_id
1 'polypeptide(L)'
;MEPKMEQKKITQGDLVSMFLRSNLQQASFNFERIHGLGFCYDMIPAIKRLYPLKADQVAALKRHLVFFNTTPAVCGPVIGVTAAMEEAGLTARPLTMALSTASKWV
;
A
#
# COMPACT_ATOMS: atom_id res chain seq x y z
N MET A 1 17.33 18.31 15.60
CA MET A 1 17.34 18.79 14.22
C MET A 1 16.78 17.66 13.37
N GLU A 2 15.46 17.64 13.16
CA GLU A 2 14.80 16.58 12.40
C GLU A 2 15.26 16.66 10.94
N PRO A 3 15.74 15.57 10.33
CA PRO A 3 16.10 15.58 8.92
C PRO A 3 14.84 15.85 8.12
N LYS A 4 14.83 16.99 7.42
CA LYS A 4 13.76 17.38 6.50
C LYS A 4 13.85 16.42 5.30
N MET A 5 13.19 15.26 5.41
CA MET A 5 13.04 14.32 4.29
C MET A 5 12.43 15.12 3.13
N GLU A 6 13.13 15.20 1.99
CA GLU A 6 12.55 15.75 0.77
C GLU A 6 11.21 15.05 0.53
N GLN A 7 10.10 15.78 0.69
CA GLN A 7 8.75 15.24 0.49
C GLN A 7 8.56 14.97 -1.00
N LYS A 8 8.94 13.77 -1.42
CA LYS A 8 8.78 13.33 -2.79
C LYS A 8 7.31 12.94 -3.01
N LYS A 9 6.53 13.91 -3.50
CA LYS A 9 5.09 13.76 -3.73
C LYS A 9 4.81 12.74 -4.85
N ILE A 10 3.82 11.90 -4.61
CA ILE A 10 3.18 11.01 -5.58
C ILE A 10 2.53 11.89 -6.66
N THR A 11 2.76 11.52 -7.92
CA THR A 11 2.22 12.28 -9.05
C THR A 11 0.82 11.77 -9.39
N GLN A 12 -0.02 12.61 -10.02
CA GLN A 12 -1.34 12.20 -10.52
C GLN A 12 -1.26 10.97 -11.46
N GLY A 13 -0.20 10.85 -12.26
CA GLY A 13 0.04 9.67 -13.10
C GLY A 13 0.29 8.38 -12.31
N ASP A 14 0.92 8.48 -11.14
CA ASP A 14 1.11 7.32 -10.26
C ASP A 14 -0.24 6.89 -9.67
N LEU A 15 -1.08 7.83 -9.24
CA LEU A 15 -2.43 7.55 -8.72
C LEU A 15 -3.33 6.90 -9.78
N VAL A 16 -3.29 7.36 -11.03
CA VAL A 16 -4.04 6.73 -12.13
C VAL A 16 -3.50 5.33 -12.42
N SER A 17 -2.18 5.13 -12.37
CA SER A 17 -1.59 3.79 -12.52
C SER A 17 -2.04 2.86 -11.40
N MET A 18 -2.05 3.33 -10.15
CA MET A 18 -2.53 2.58 -8.98
C MET A 18 -4.00 2.21 -9.13
N PHE A 19 -4.84 3.17 -9.54
CA PHE A 19 -6.26 2.94 -9.79
C PHE A 19 -6.49 1.88 -10.87
N LEU A 20 -5.79 1.96 -11.99
CA LEU A 20 -5.91 0.98 -13.07
C LEU A 20 -5.47 -0.42 -12.61
N ARG A 21 -4.39 -0.51 -11.83
CA ARG A 21 -3.88 -1.78 -11.27
C ARG A 21 -4.85 -2.40 -10.26
N SER A 22 -5.51 -1.59 -9.44
CA SER A 22 -6.48 -2.06 -8.44
C SER A 22 -7.71 -2.77 -9.04
N ASN A 23 -8.01 -2.56 -10.32
CA ASN A 23 -9.06 -3.32 -11.01
C ASN A 23 -8.65 -4.78 -11.28
N LEU A 24 -7.35 -5.07 -11.32
CA LEU A 24 -6.80 -6.42 -11.55
C LEU A 24 -6.54 -7.18 -10.24
N GLN A 25 -6.85 -6.60 -9.09
CA GLN A 25 -6.57 -7.19 -7.78
C GLN A 25 -7.25 -8.54 -7.56
N GLN A 26 -8.47 -8.69 -8.12
CA GLN A 26 -9.24 -9.95 -8.10
C GLN A 26 -8.54 -11.09 -8.87
N ALA A 27 -7.70 -10.78 -9.86
CA ALA A 27 -6.95 -11.80 -10.62
C ALA A 27 -5.81 -12.42 -9.80
N SER A 28 -5.38 -11.76 -8.72
CA SER A 28 -4.29 -12.21 -7.84
C SER A 28 -4.77 -12.91 -6.56
N PHE A 29 -6.03 -13.34 -6.54
CA PHE A 29 -6.63 -13.98 -5.38
C PHE A 29 -5.87 -15.26 -5.00
N ASN A 30 -5.42 -15.36 -3.76
CA ASN A 30 -4.74 -16.54 -3.23
C ASN A 30 -5.36 -16.97 -1.89
N PHE A 31 -5.50 -18.27 -1.62
CA PHE A 31 -6.10 -18.77 -0.37
C PHE A 31 -5.30 -18.42 0.89
N GLU A 32 -3.98 -18.19 0.77
CA GLU A 32 -3.11 -17.89 1.92
C GLU A 32 -3.20 -16.42 2.37
N ARG A 33 -3.44 -15.48 1.45
CA ARG A 33 -3.37 -14.02 1.72
C ARG A 33 -4.47 -13.19 1.06
N ILE A 34 -5.44 -13.84 0.41
CA ILE A 34 -6.59 -13.28 -0.32
C ILE A 34 -6.13 -12.25 -1.35
N HIS A 35 -6.11 -10.95 -1.01
CA HIS A 35 -5.71 -9.86 -1.90
C HIS A 35 -4.33 -9.25 -1.58
N GLY A 36 -3.57 -9.81 -0.63
CA GLY A 36 -2.28 -9.24 -0.22
C GLY A 36 -1.27 -9.06 -1.36
N LEU A 37 -1.22 -10.00 -2.32
CA LEU A 37 -0.34 -9.88 -3.49
C LEU A 37 -0.79 -8.77 -4.45
N GLY A 38 -2.09 -8.64 -4.67
CA GLY A 38 -2.67 -7.56 -5.48
C GLY A 38 -2.43 -6.19 -4.85
N PHE A 39 -2.60 -6.07 -3.53
CA PHE A 39 -2.31 -4.84 -2.80
C PHE A 39 -0.83 -4.43 -2.91
N CYS A 40 0.11 -5.39 -2.84
CA CYS A 40 1.52 -5.11 -3.13
C CYS A 40 1.72 -4.59 -4.56
N TYR A 41 1.07 -5.20 -5.55
CA TYR A 41 1.19 -4.83 -6.96
C TYR A 41 0.70 -3.40 -7.24
N ASP A 42 -0.36 -2.99 -6.58
CA ASP A 42 -0.93 -1.65 -6.68
C ASP A 42 -0.01 -0.60 -6.07
N MET A 43 0.68 -0.92 -4.98
CA MET A 43 1.59 0.00 -4.29
C MET A 43 2.96 0.16 -4.96
N ILE A 44 3.32 -0.68 -5.94
CA ILE A 44 4.62 -0.61 -6.66
C ILE A 44 4.96 0.79 -7.20
N PRO A 45 4.09 1.49 -7.97
CA PRO A 45 4.40 2.83 -8.48
C PRO A 45 4.70 3.85 -7.36
N ALA A 46 3.91 3.85 -6.28
CA ALA A 46 4.14 4.72 -5.13
C ALA A 46 5.48 4.39 -4.42
N ILE A 47 5.74 3.11 -4.16
CA ILE A 47 6.96 2.66 -3.48
C ILE A 47 8.22 2.96 -4.30
N LYS A 48 8.18 2.77 -5.63
CA LYS A 48 9.29 3.12 -6.52
C LYS A 48 9.60 4.61 -6.51
N ARG A 49 8.59 5.46 -6.28
CA ARG A 49 8.75 6.92 -6.21
C ARG A 49 9.35 7.34 -4.88
N LEU A 50 8.78 6.83 -3.79
CA LEU A 50 9.11 7.19 -2.40
C LEU A 50 10.46 6.64 -1.95
N TYR A 51 10.82 5.43 -2.36
CA TYR A 51 12.04 4.77 -1.93
C TYR A 51 13.05 4.67 -3.10
N PRO A 52 14.16 5.44 -3.10
CA PRO A 52 15.16 5.37 -4.16
C PRO A 52 16.04 4.10 -4.08
N LEU A 53 16.24 3.56 -2.87
CA LEU A 53 17.06 2.37 -2.63
C LEU A 53 16.24 1.09 -2.80
N LYS A 54 16.76 0.12 -3.56
CA LYS A 54 16.10 -1.18 -3.77
C LYS A 54 15.85 -1.94 -2.47
N ALA A 55 16.76 -1.84 -1.50
CA ALA A 55 16.60 -2.49 -0.19
C ALA A 55 15.36 -1.98 0.55
N ASP A 56 15.13 -0.66 0.54
CA ASP A 56 13.99 -0.04 1.21
C ASP A 56 12.68 -0.31 0.46
N GLN A 57 12.72 -0.41 -0.86
CA GLN A 57 11.57 -0.85 -1.67
C GLN A 57 11.14 -2.27 -1.29
N VAL A 58 12.09 -3.19 -1.13
CA VAL A 58 11.81 -4.58 -0.73
C VAL A 58 11.26 -4.62 0.69
N ALA A 59 11.81 -3.82 1.61
CA ALA A 59 11.29 -3.71 2.98
C ALA A 59 9.85 -3.17 2.99
N ALA A 60 9.55 -2.14 2.19
CA ALA A 60 8.21 -1.57 2.06
C ALA A 60 7.20 -2.55 1.48
N LEU A 61 7.56 -3.24 0.39
CA LEU A 61 6.69 -4.24 -0.23
C LEU A 61 6.39 -5.40 0.73
N LYS A 62 7.37 -5.87 1.50
CA LYS A 62 7.17 -6.92 2.51
C LYS A 62 6.18 -6.53 3.59
N ARG A 63 6.10 -5.25 3.98
CA ARG A 63 5.12 -4.76 4.97
C ARG A 63 3.69 -4.80 4.44
N HIS A 64 3.51 -4.51 3.15
CA HIS A 64 2.20 -4.52 2.48
C HIS A 64 1.77 -5.91 2.02
N LEU A 65 2.61 -6.93 2.21
CA LEU A 65 2.35 -8.34 1.88
C LEU A 65 1.54 -9.07 2.98
N VAL A 66 1.10 -8.34 4.00
CA VAL A 66 0.25 -8.90 5.07
C VAL A 66 -1.16 -9.14 4.52
N PHE A 67 -1.90 -10.05 5.14
CA PHE A 67 -3.28 -10.38 4.79
C PHE A 67 -4.14 -9.11 4.60
N PHE A 68 -4.77 -9.00 3.44
CA PHE A 68 -5.64 -7.89 3.07
C PHE A 68 -6.91 -8.44 2.44
N ASN A 69 -8.06 -8.15 3.06
CA ASN A 69 -9.38 -8.54 2.58
C ASN A 69 -10.36 -7.39 2.77
N THR A 70 -10.72 -6.74 1.67
CA THR A 70 -11.74 -5.69 1.64
C THR A 70 -12.65 -5.89 0.44
N THR A 71 -13.87 -5.35 0.49
CA THR A 71 -14.76 -5.34 -0.68
C THR A 71 -14.10 -4.57 -1.83
N PRO A 72 -14.20 -5.03 -3.09
CA PRO A 72 -13.47 -4.43 -4.21
C PRO A 72 -13.73 -2.93 -4.38
N ALA A 73 -14.96 -2.49 -4.08
CA ALA A 73 -15.35 -1.09 -4.15
C ALA A 73 -14.61 -0.18 -3.16
N VAL A 74 -14.19 -0.69 -2.00
CA VAL A 74 -13.49 0.11 -0.97
C VAL A 74 -11.98 0.00 -1.06
N CYS A 75 -11.44 -0.84 -1.95
CA CYS A 75 -10.01 -1.03 -2.05
C CYS A 75 -9.27 0.23 -2.55
N GLY A 76 -9.84 0.93 -3.55
CA GLY A 76 -9.25 2.16 -4.09
C GLY A 76 -9.00 3.24 -3.03
N PRO A 77 -10.00 3.61 -2.20
CA PRO A 77 -9.80 4.52 -1.08
C PRO A 77 -8.72 4.05 -0.08
N VAL A 78 -8.68 2.76 0.25
CA VAL A 78 -7.70 2.21 1.21
C VAL A 78 -6.27 2.29 0.66
N ILE A 79 -6.07 1.99 -0.63
CA ILE A 79 -4.79 2.16 -1.31
C ILE A 79 -4.38 3.64 -1.29
N GLY A 80 -5.29 4.56 -1.57
CA GLY A 80 -5.03 6.00 -1.56
C GLY A 80 -4.61 6.53 -0.18
N VAL A 81 -5.31 6.12 0.88
CA VAL A 81 -4.95 6.46 2.27
C VAL A 81 -3.57 5.89 2.60
N THR A 82 -3.32 4.62 2.26
CA THR A 82 -2.03 3.97 2.55
C THR A 82 -0.87 4.66 1.83
N ALA A 83 -1.09 5.09 0.58
CA ALA A 83 -0.11 5.84 -0.20
C ALA A 83 0.21 7.20 0.44
N ALA A 84 -0.82 7.96 0.85
CA ALA A 84 -0.65 9.24 1.54
C ALA A 84 0.06 9.07 2.91
N MET A 85 -0.17 7.95 3.58
CA MET A 85 0.52 7.63 4.84
C MET A 85 2.00 7.30 4.64
N GLU A 86 2.34 6.57 3.56
CA GLU A 86 3.74 6.31 3.18
C GLU A 86 4.45 7.61 2.76
N GLU A 87 3.76 8.54 2.08
CA GLU A 87 4.30 9.88 1.80
C GLU A 87 4.63 10.68 3.06
N ALA A 88 3.76 10.58 4.08
CA ALA A 88 3.93 11.30 5.34
C ALA A 88 5.05 10.71 6.23
N GLY A 89 5.66 9.58 5.84
CA GLY A 89 6.64 8.87 6.66
C GLY A 89 6.07 8.33 7.98
N LEU A 90 4.74 8.27 8.11
CA LEU A 90 4.02 7.84 9.32
C LEU A 90 3.98 6.32 9.48
N THR A 91 4.56 5.58 8.53
CA THR A 91 4.68 4.11 8.53
C THR A 91 5.57 3.56 9.66
N ALA A 92 6.04 4.40 10.59
CA ALA A 92 6.68 3.96 11.84
C ALA A 92 5.66 3.49 12.90
N ARG A 93 4.34 3.65 12.70
CA ARG A 93 3.32 3.12 13.61
C ARG A 93 2.56 1.94 12.96
N PRO A 94 2.45 0.78 13.65
CA PRO A 94 1.82 -0.41 13.08
C PRO A 94 0.29 -0.25 13.03
N LEU A 95 -0.21 0.42 11.99
CA LEU A 95 -1.63 0.36 11.60
C LEU A 95 -2.04 -1.02 11.04
N THR A 96 -1.05 -1.89 10.79
CA THR A 96 -1.25 -3.32 10.51
C THR A 96 -2.09 -3.99 11.60
N MET A 97 -2.02 -3.54 12.86
CA MET A 97 -2.91 -4.03 13.90
C MET A 97 -4.35 -3.56 13.70
N ALA A 98 -4.59 -2.26 13.45
CA ALA A 98 -5.94 -1.69 13.43
C ALA A 98 -6.81 -2.23 12.29
N LEU A 99 -6.27 -2.37 11.08
CA LEU A 99 -6.98 -2.95 9.93
C LEU A 99 -7.20 -4.46 10.09
N SER A 100 -6.28 -5.20 10.72
CA SER A 100 -6.46 -6.63 11.00
C SER A 100 -7.52 -6.90 12.09
N THR A 101 -7.65 -6.02 13.09
CA THR A 101 -8.68 -6.15 14.14
C THR A 101 -10.06 -5.77 13.67
N ALA A 102 -10.19 -4.83 12.72
CA ALA A 102 -11.48 -4.49 12.13
C ALA A 102 -12.05 -5.63 11.26
N SER A 103 -11.17 -6.43 10.63
CA SER A 103 -11.56 -7.61 9.84
C SER A 103 -11.93 -8.84 10.68
N LYS A 104 -11.75 -8.83 12.01
CA LYS A 104 -12.18 -9.92 12.92
C LYS A 104 -13.59 -9.73 13.49
N TRP A 105 -14.25 -8.61 13.19
CA TRP A 105 -15.60 -8.27 13.65
C TRP A 105 -16.61 -8.09 12.51
N VAL A 106 -16.36 -8.74 11.37
CA VAL A 106 -17.36 -9.05 10.33
C VAL A 106 -17.22 -10.51 9.96
#